data_AF-A0AAU5ZS33-F1
#
_entry.id   AF-A0AAU5ZS33-F1
#
_cell.length_a   1.000
_cell.length_b   1.000
_cell.length_c   1.000
_cell.angle_alpha   90.00
_cell.angle_beta   90.00
_cell.angle_gamma   90.00
#
_symmetry.space_group_name_H-M   'P 1'
#
loop_
_entity.id
_entity.type
_entity.pdbx_description
1 polymer ?
#
loop_
_entity_poly.entity_id
_entity_poly.type
_entity_poly.pdbx_seq_one_letter_code
_entity_poly.pdbx_strand_id
1 'polypeptide(L)'
;MGAIARAVTQAGAPGDGVLYLPARRRVRSLPDPGSVRGLRDLALDRAPAASHTLYGTEVPAPVIRTRMITAARIVAVSDPAGQPLDATPGEIVKRRVLATYFEECGTRRVQGARVTVDARPGTC
;
A
#
# COMPACT_ATOMS: atom_id res chain seq x y z
N MET A 1 -17.31 -3.46 9.42
CA MET A 1 -16.22 -3.26 8.45
C MET A 1 -16.52 -2.05 7.58
N GLY A 2 -15.66 -1.04 7.62
CA GLY A 2 -15.76 0.17 6.80
C GLY A 2 -15.55 -0.08 5.31
N ALA A 3 -15.94 0.89 4.48
CA ALA A 3 -15.96 0.71 3.03
C ALA A 3 -14.56 0.54 2.43
N ILE A 4 -13.56 1.28 2.94
CA ILE A 4 -12.15 1.13 2.53
C ILE A 4 -11.62 -0.25 2.93
N ALA A 5 -11.87 -0.68 4.16
CA ALA A 5 -11.46 -1.99 4.67
C ALA A 5 -12.02 -3.12 3.81
N ARG A 6 -13.32 -3.06 3.47
CA ARG A 6 -13.95 -4.01 2.56
C ARG A 6 -13.31 -4.00 1.17
N ALA A 7 -12.99 -2.83 0.62
CA ALA A 7 -12.34 -2.73 -0.68
C ALA A 7 -10.94 -3.37 -0.68
N VAL A 8 -10.16 -3.17 0.39
CA VAL A 8 -8.84 -3.82 0.56
C VAL A 8 -8.98 -5.33 0.68
N THR A 9 -9.90 -5.83 1.50
CA THR A 9 -10.15 -7.28 1.65
C THR A 9 -10.57 -7.94 0.35
N GLN A 10 -11.37 -7.25 -0.47
CA GLN A 10 -11.81 -7.79 -1.77
C GLN A 10 -10.75 -7.67 -2.87
N ALA A 11 -9.76 -6.79 -2.70
CA ALA A 11 -8.67 -6.59 -3.66
C ALA A 11 -7.49 -7.53 -3.43
N GLY A 12 -7.18 -7.84 -2.16
CA GLY A 12 -6.02 -8.65 -1.79
C GLY A 12 -6.33 -10.14 -1.62
N ALA A 13 -5.30 -10.96 -1.86
CA ALA A 13 -5.25 -12.37 -1.47
C ALA A 13 -4.12 -12.60 -0.46
N PRO A 14 -4.15 -13.72 0.29
CA PRO A 14 -3.06 -14.07 1.20
C PRO A 14 -1.71 -14.10 0.49
N GLY A 15 -0.71 -13.42 1.07
CA GLY A 15 0.64 -13.32 0.53
C GLY A 15 0.89 -12.10 -0.37
N ASP A 16 -0.15 -11.40 -0.81
CA ASP A 16 0.01 -10.14 -1.53
C ASP A 16 0.69 -9.07 -0.65
N GLY A 17 1.41 -8.16 -1.31
CA GLY A 17 1.91 -6.96 -0.66
C GLY A 17 0.80 -5.94 -0.43
N VAL A 18 0.93 -5.10 0.60
CA VAL A 18 0.15 -3.86 0.74
C VAL A 18 1.09 -2.66 0.85
N LEU A 19 0.71 -1.55 0.24
CA LEU A 19 1.40 -0.26 0.34
C LEU A 19 0.41 0.85 0.61
N TYR A 20 0.84 1.81 1.42
CA TYR A 20 0.12 3.06 1.65
C TYR A 20 0.88 4.21 0.99
N LEU A 21 0.19 4.97 0.15
CA LEU A 21 0.74 6.09 -0.60
C LEU A 21 -0.14 7.34 -0.41
N PRO A 22 0.26 8.30 0.43
CA PRO A 22 1.44 8.28 1.31
C PRO A 22 1.28 7.39 2.55
N ALA A 23 2.37 7.13 3.26
CA ALA A 23 2.42 6.33 4.49
C ALA A 23 1.33 6.69 5.51
N ARG A 24 0.98 7.97 5.64
CA ARG A 24 -0.12 8.45 6.52
C ARG A 24 -1.48 7.82 6.21
N ARG A 25 -1.68 7.26 5.02
CA ARG A 25 -2.92 6.56 4.64
C ARG A 25 -3.06 5.19 5.29
N ARG A 26 -2.05 4.70 6.01
CA ARG A 26 -2.16 3.54 6.91
C ARG A 26 -3.27 3.73 7.96
N VAL A 27 -3.58 4.97 8.32
CA VAL A 27 -4.73 5.34 9.17
C VAL A 27 -6.06 4.76 8.66
N ARG A 28 -6.21 4.56 7.35
CA ARG A 28 -7.46 4.06 6.75
C ARG A 28 -7.75 2.60 7.07
N SER A 29 -6.74 1.84 7.50
CA SER A 29 -6.90 0.44 7.93
C SER A 29 -6.98 0.29 9.45
N LEU A 30 -6.72 1.35 10.23
CA LEU A 30 -6.77 1.29 11.69
C LEU A 30 -8.17 0.94 12.26
N PRO A 31 -9.30 1.42 11.69
CA PRO A 31 -10.62 1.05 12.18
C PRO A 31 -10.96 -0.43 11.99
N ASP A 32 -10.33 -1.10 11.01
CA ASP A 32 -10.56 -2.51 10.70
C ASP A 32 -9.22 -3.21 10.37
N PRO A 33 -8.34 -3.47 11.36
CA PRO A 33 -7.01 -4.04 11.11
C PRO A 33 -7.04 -5.43 10.46
N GLY A 34 -8.15 -6.16 10.63
CA GLY A 34 -8.39 -7.45 9.98
C GLY A 34 -8.38 -7.38 8.45
N SER A 35 -8.64 -6.20 7.86
CA SER A 35 -8.67 -6.01 6.40
C SER A 35 -7.33 -6.29 5.71
N VAL A 36 -6.22 -6.22 6.46
CA VAL A 36 -4.85 -6.42 5.94
C VAL A 36 -4.14 -7.63 6.56
N ARG A 37 -4.82 -8.45 7.37
CA ARG A 37 -4.16 -9.54 8.15
C ARG A 37 -3.46 -10.59 7.29
N GLY A 38 -3.94 -10.84 6.07
CA GLY A 38 -3.31 -11.76 5.11
C GLY A 38 -2.30 -11.11 4.17
N LEU A 39 -2.14 -9.78 4.27
CA LEU A 39 -1.26 -9.00 3.40
C LEU A 39 0.04 -8.67 4.13
N ARG A 40 1.11 -8.50 3.36
CA ARG A 40 2.41 -8.07 3.88
C ARG A 40 2.60 -6.58 3.63
N ASP A 41 2.65 -5.75 4.67
CA ASP A 41 3.05 -4.34 4.51
C ASP A 41 4.52 -4.28 4.10
N LEU A 42 4.77 -3.88 2.85
CA LEU A 42 6.09 -3.92 2.25
C LEU A 42 6.99 -2.76 2.70
N ALA A 43 6.40 -1.70 3.22
CA ALA A 43 7.14 -0.50 3.65
C ALA A 43 7.33 -0.44 5.17
N LEU A 44 6.47 -1.07 5.95
CA LEU A 44 6.53 -1.01 7.41
C LEU A 44 7.79 -1.67 7.98
N ASP A 45 8.43 -0.97 8.90
CA ASP A 45 9.48 -1.47 9.78
C ASP A 45 8.87 -1.83 11.14
N ARG A 46 8.45 -0.80 11.88
CA ARG A 46 7.79 -0.93 13.18
C ARG A 46 6.35 -0.44 13.11
N ALA A 47 5.43 -1.27 13.60
CA ALA A 47 4.01 -0.97 13.68
C ALA A 47 3.73 0.25 14.57
N PRO A 48 2.58 0.94 14.42
CA PRO A 48 2.23 2.13 15.20
C PRO A 48 2.47 1.99 16.71
N ALA A 49 2.04 0.88 17.30
CA ALA A 49 2.20 0.60 18.72
C ALA A 49 3.67 0.42 19.13
N ALA A 50 4.50 -0.17 18.26
CA ALA A 50 5.91 -0.47 18.54
C ALA A 50 6.85 0.72 18.24
N SER A 51 6.44 1.66 17.39
CA SER A 51 7.21 2.86 17.07
C SER A 51 6.81 4.09 17.87
N HIS A 52 5.69 4.03 18.61
CA HIS A 52 5.06 5.19 19.24
C HIS A 52 4.73 6.31 18.23
N THR A 53 4.33 5.95 17.02
CA THR A 53 3.89 6.88 15.97
C THR A 53 2.54 6.47 15.41
N LEU A 54 1.74 7.43 14.94
CA LEU A 54 0.37 7.16 14.48
C LEU A 54 0.29 6.19 13.29
N TYR A 55 1.32 6.17 12.44
CA TYR A 55 1.33 5.39 11.21
C TYR A 55 2.40 4.30 11.20
N GLY A 56 3.14 4.08 12.29
CA GLY A 56 4.34 3.26 12.23
C GLY A 56 5.53 4.01 11.63
N THR A 57 6.65 3.31 11.49
CA THR A 57 7.85 3.82 10.81
C THR A 57 8.17 2.92 9.62
N GLU A 58 8.62 3.51 8.51
CA GLU A 58 8.95 2.76 7.31
C GLU A 58 10.43 2.43 7.26
N VAL A 59 10.77 1.30 6.63
CA VAL A 59 12.16 0.96 6.32
C VAL A 59 12.73 1.95 5.30
N PRO A 60 14.07 2.07 5.18
CA PRO A 60 14.69 2.93 4.17
C PRO A 60 14.27 2.58 2.73
N ALA A 61 14.28 3.58 1.84
CA ALA A 61 13.83 3.44 0.45
C ALA A 61 14.47 2.26 -0.33
N PRO A 62 15.77 1.94 -0.20
CA PRO A 62 16.35 0.75 -0.84
C PRO A 62 15.71 -0.56 -0.36
N VAL A 63 15.35 -0.65 0.91
CA VAL A 63 14.68 -1.83 1.49
C VAL A 63 13.24 -1.93 1.01
N ILE A 64 12.52 -0.80 0.94
CA ILE A 64 11.17 -0.75 0.34
C ILE A 64 11.23 -1.27 -1.09
N ARG A 65 12.17 -0.77 -1.90
CA ARG A 65 12.36 -1.21 -3.29
C ARG A 65 12.56 -2.72 -3.36
N THR A 66 13.52 -3.26 -2.60
CA THR A 66 13.83 -4.70 -2.60
C THR A 66 12.60 -5.53 -2.25
N ARG A 67 11.85 -5.14 -1.21
CA ARG A 67 10.62 -5.85 -0.82
C ARG A 67 9.56 -5.80 -1.93
N MET A 68 9.36 -4.63 -2.54
CA MET A 68 8.40 -4.47 -3.64
C MET A 68 8.77 -5.34 -4.86
N ILE A 69 10.03 -5.35 -5.31
CA ILE A 69 10.42 -6.14 -6.48
C ILE A 69 10.44 -7.65 -6.23
N THR A 70 10.18 -8.12 -5.01
CA THR A 70 9.96 -9.55 -4.72
C THR A 70 8.48 -9.93 -4.68
N ALA A 71 7.57 -8.95 -4.63
CA ALA A 71 6.14 -9.21 -4.64
C ALA A 71 5.66 -9.57 -6.06
N ALA A 72 4.73 -10.52 -6.16
CA ALA A 72 4.02 -10.82 -7.40
C ALA A 72 2.88 -9.81 -7.63
N ARG A 73 2.18 -9.43 -6.56
CA ARG A 73 1.06 -8.51 -6.59
C ARG A 73 1.04 -7.62 -5.36
N ILE A 74 0.57 -6.39 -5.53
CA ILE A 74 0.54 -5.34 -4.51
C ILE A 74 -0.84 -4.68 -4.51
N VAL A 75 -1.43 -4.53 -3.33
CA VAL A 75 -2.60 -3.68 -3.11
C VAL A 75 -2.12 -2.31 -2.62
N ALA A 76 -2.28 -1.28 -3.45
CA ALA A 76 -1.95 0.10 -3.11
C ALA A 76 -3.18 0.84 -2.59
N VAL A 77 -3.08 1.39 -1.37
CA VAL A 77 -4.10 2.26 -0.76
C VAL A 77 -3.61 3.70 -0.82
N SER A 78 -4.22 4.50 -1.69
CA SER A 78 -3.72 5.82 -2.05
C SER A 78 -4.80 6.90 -2.09
N ASP A 79 -4.36 8.15 -2.22
CA ASP A 79 -5.25 9.28 -2.43
C ASP A 79 -5.85 9.31 -3.84
N PRO A 80 -6.95 10.05 -4.06
CA PRO A 80 -7.45 10.33 -5.40
C PRO A 80 -6.37 10.97 -6.28
N ALA A 81 -6.50 10.81 -7.59
CA ALA A 81 -5.59 11.47 -8.53
C ALA A 81 -5.65 13.00 -8.36
N GLY A 82 -4.52 13.68 -8.58
CA GLY A 82 -4.41 15.14 -8.46
C GLY A 82 -4.17 15.67 -7.04
N GLN A 83 -4.15 14.80 -6.03
CA GLN A 83 -3.75 15.20 -4.68
C GLN A 83 -2.24 15.43 -4.58
N PRO A 84 -1.78 16.33 -3.70
CA PRO A 84 -0.35 16.57 -3.48
C PRO A 84 0.39 15.28 -3.10
N LEU A 85 1.56 15.09 -3.71
CA LEU A 85 2.42 13.95 -3.45
C LEU A 85 3.48 14.30 -2.40
N ASP A 86 3.69 13.40 -1.45
CA ASP A 86 4.83 13.47 -0.55
C ASP A 86 6.13 13.16 -1.30
N ALA A 87 7.15 14.01 -1.14
CA ALA A 87 8.43 13.90 -1.82
C ALA A 87 9.52 13.20 -0.99
N THR A 88 9.15 12.43 0.03
CA THR A 88 10.14 11.65 0.79
C THR A 88 10.75 10.56 -0.10
N PRO A 89 12.00 10.12 0.15
CA PRO A 89 12.61 9.05 -0.63
C PRO A 89 11.78 7.76 -0.69
N GLY A 90 11.11 7.40 0.42
CA GLY A 90 10.21 6.25 0.49
C GLY A 90 8.99 6.39 -0.43
N GLU A 91 8.39 7.57 -0.47
CA GLU A 91 7.21 7.82 -1.30
C GLU A 91 7.56 7.89 -2.79
N ILE A 92 8.71 8.48 -3.13
CA ILE A 92 9.25 8.50 -4.49
C ILE A 92 9.52 7.07 -4.97
N VAL A 93 10.18 6.23 -4.16
CA VAL A 93 10.55 4.88 -4.57
C VAL A 93 9.32 3.99 -4.77
N LYS A 94 8.29 4.09 -3.91
CA LYS A 94 7.04 3.34 -4.09
C LYS A 94 6.39 3.65 -5.44
N ARG A 95 6.20 4.94 -5.75
CA ARG A 95 5.61 5.36 -7.04
C ARG A 95 6.44 4.92 -8.23
N ARG A 96 7.76 5.09 -8.16
CA ARG A 96 8.67 4.69 -9.24
C ARG A 96 8.64 3.18 -9.48
N VAL A 97 8.66 2.36 -8.43
CA VAL A 97 8.67 0.91 -8.56
C VAL A 97 7.34 0.40 -9.12
N LEU A 98 6.20 0.91 -8.64
CA LEU A 98 4.89 0.58 -9.22
C LEU A 98 4.87 0.89 -10.72
N ALA A 99 5.24 2.10 -11.11
CA ALA A 99 5.23 2.52 -12.52
C ALA A 99 6.24 1.79 -13.42
N THR A 100 7.31 1.21 -12.86
CA THR A 100 8.37 0.56 -13.65
C THR A 100 8.18 -0.96 -13.76
N TYR A 101 7.64 -1.61 -12.72
CA TYR A 101 7.70 -3.07 -12.59
C TYR A 101 6.34 -3.76 -12.45
N PHE A 102 5.25 -2.99 -12.44
CA PHE A 102 3.90 -3.49 -12.25
C PHE A 102 2.93 -2.84 -13.25
N GLU A 103 1.83 -3.54 -13.51
CA GLU A 103 0.67 -3.07 -14.27
C GLU A 103 -0.53 -2.91 -13.32
N GLU A 104 -1.27 -1.82 -13.49
CA GLU A 104 -2.53 -1.60 -12.77
C GLU A 104 -3.61 -2.55 -13.33
N CYS A 105 -3.96 -3.59 -12.58
CA CYS A 105 -5.01 -4.54 -12.96
C CYS A 105 -6.42 -4.02 -12.66
N GLY A 106 -6.54 -3.05 -11.75
CA GLY A 106 -7.80 -2.40 -11.47
C GLY A 106 -7.77 -1.49 -10.24
N THR A 107 -8.62 -0.46 -10.26
CA THR A 107 -8.76 0.50 -9.16
C THR A 107 -10.21 0.57 -8.69
N ARG A 108 -10.40 0.56 -7.37
CA ARG A 108 -11.67 0.90 -6.71
C ARG A 108 -11.55 2.23 -5.98
N ARG A 109 -12.53 3.12 -6.18
CA ARG A 109 -12.59 4.43 -5.51
C ARG A 109 -13.66 4.38 -4.42
N VAL A 110 -13.28 4.63 -3.17
CA VAL A 110 -14.18 4.50 -2.02
C VAL A 110 -13.82 5.52 -0.95
N GLN A 111 -14.79 6.35 -0.54
CA GLN A 111 -14.65 7.32 0.56
C GLN A 111 -13.34 8.14 0.49
N GLY A 112 -13.02 8.66 -0.69
CA GLY A 112 -11.80 9.46 -0.90
C GLY A 112 -10.49 8.66 -0.85
N ALA A 113 -10.54 7.33 -0.96
CA ALA A 113 -9.39 6.47 -1.17
C ALA A 113 -9.45 5.80 -2.55
N ARG A 114 -8.28 5.53 -3.12
CA ARG A 114 -8.08 4.58 -4.21
C ARG A 114 -7.50 3.31 -3.62
N VAL A 115 -8.07 2.17 -3.97
CA VAL A 115 -7.52 0.84 -3.71
C VAL A 115 -7.22 0.23 -5.06
N THR A 116 -5.94 0.13 -5.38
CA THR A 116 -5.43 -0.30 -6.68
C THR A 116 -4.72 -1.64 -6.53
N VAL A 117 -4.97 -2.57 -7.46
CA VAL A 117 -4.25 -3.83 -7.56
C VAL A 117 -3.21 -3.69 -8.65
N ASP A 118 -1.95 -3.82 -8.28
CA ASP A 118 -0.79 -3.77 -9.16
C ASP A 118 -0.16 -5.17 -9.23
N ALA A 119 -0.08 -5.79 -10.41
CA ALA A 119 0.52 -7.11 -10.60
C ALA A 119 1.70 -7.05 -11.56
N ARG A 120 2.46 -8.15 -11.69
CA ARG A 120 3.52 -8.22 -12.71
C ARG A 120 2.93 -8.11 -14.11
N PRO A 121 3.71 -7.58 -15.08
CA PRO A 121 3.26 -7.48 -16.45
C PRO A 121 2.69 -8.80 -16.97
N GLY A 122 1.48 -8.76 -17.54
CA GLY A 122 0.79 -9.93 -18.07
C GLY A 122 0.23 -10.91 -17.03
N THR A 123 0.08 -10.48 -15.76
CA THR A 123 -0.46 -11.31 -14.66
C THR A 123 -1.71 -10.72 -13.98
N CYS A 124 -2.36 -9.78 -14.66
CA CYS A 124 -3.77 -9.51 -14.43
C CYS A 124 -4.60 -10.69 -15.00
#